data_AF-A0A919WIS5-F1
#
_entry.id   AF-A0A919WIS5-F1
#
_cell.length_a   1.000
_cell.length_b   1.000
_cell.length_c   1.000
_cell.angle_alpha   90.00
_cell.angle_beta   90.00
_cell.angle_gamma   90.00
#
_symmetry.space_group_name_H-M   'P 1'
#
loop_
_entity.id
_entity.type
_entity.pdbx_description
1 polymer ?
#
loop_
_entity_poly.entity_id
_entity_poly.type
_entity_poly.pdbx_seq_one_letter_code
_entity_poly.pdbx_strand_id
1 'polypeptide(L)'
;MMKKITMLAAILIVALTCNLSSTLVHASPEKDHKHGHHHRLIEREKAEQLKEQGYSKQEIFMAAILSKKADKNIHDVLDLYNKTKSWEKTAQQLGIDMEEFKRIDAMRKWETFVKNNEKEVQKYLAEYANKTDEEIDKYIKDGFHLRFLIGAAALAKLSEKPLEEIIAYKKEKKSFHDVMETLDISKEELQQELQQFKKDVKKTLKQESRDS
;
A
#
# COMPACT_ATOMS: atom_id res chain seq x y z
N MET A 1 -49.26 48.27 7.05
CA MET A 1 -48.98 49.72 7.17
C MET A 1 -47.75 50.02 6.28
N MET A 2 -47.96 50.65 5.13
CA MET A 2 -46.94 50.94 4.12
C MET A 2 -46.33 52.33 4.36
N LYS A 3 -44.99 52.46 4.31
CA LYS A 3 -44.27 53.72 4.08
C LYS A 3 -43.02 53.39 3.22
N LYS A 4 -43.11 53.59 1.90
CA LYS A 4 -42.76 54.78 1.10
C LYS A 4 -41.31 54.71 0.58
N ILE A 5 -41.24 54.44 -0.73
CA ILE A 5 -40.09 54.59 -1.63
C ILE A 5 -39.87 56.09 -1.88
N THR A 6 -38.62 56.53 -1.89
CA THR A 6 -38.20 57.70 -2.67
C THR A 6 -36.79 57.51 -3.23
N MET A 7 -36.66 57.91 -4.49
CA MET A 7 -35.62 57.65 -5.47
C MET A 7 -34.52 58.73 -5.51
N LEU A 8 -33.33 58.30 -5.99
CA LEU A 8 -32.39 58.95 -6.93
C LEU A 8 -31.68 60.29 -6.60
N ALA A 9 -30.34 60.25 -6.72
CA ALA A 9 -29.48 61.01 -7.66
C ALA A 9 -28.01 61.00 -7.16
N ALA A 10 -27.05 60.33 -7.80
CA ALA A 10 -26.28 60.69 -9.01
C ALA A 10 -24.89 61.35 -8.72
N ILE A 11 -23.83 60.55 -8.99
CA ILE A 11 -22.55 60.88 -9.67
C ILE A 11 -21.51 61.80 -8.96
N LEU A 12 -20.33 61.25 -8.63
CA LEU A 12 -19.06 61.67 -9.26
C LEU A 12 -17.93 60.64 -9.05
N ILE A 13 -17.20 60.38 -10.13
CA ILE A 13 -16.06 59.46 -10.26
C ILE A 13 -14.79 60.16 -9.75
N VAL A 14 -14.00 59.49 -8.91
CA VAL A 14 -12.55 59.75 -8.82
C VAL A 14 -11.84 58.40 -8.96
N ALA A 15 -11.22 58.23 -10.13
CA ALA A 15 -10.28 57.15 -10.38
C ALA A 15 -9.04 57.38 -9.50
N LEU A 16 -8.76 56.42 -8.60
CA LEU A 16 -7.47 56.33 -7.94
C LEU A 16 -6.85 54.99 -8.31
N THR A 17 -6.06 55.01 -9.39
CA THR A 17 -5.22 53.90 -9.83
C THR A 17 -4.06 53.76 -8.86
N CYS A 18 -4.16 52.82 -7.93
CA CYS A 18 -3.00 52.25 -7.26
C CYS A 18 -2.71 50.89 -7.88
N ASN A 19 -1.67 50.83 -8.69
CA ASN A 19 -1.03 49.59 -9.10
C ASN A 19 -0.50 48.86 -7.86
N LEU A 20 -1.01 47.66 -7.61
CA LEU A 20 -0.32 46.66 -6.81
C LEU A 20 -0.38 45.33 -7.56
N SER A 21 0.78 44.94 -8.08
CA SER A 21 1.01 43.70 -8.81
C SER A 21 0.72 42.48 -7.94
N SER A 22 0.17 41.44 -8.59
CA SER A 22 0.14 40.02 -8.18
C SER A 22 -0.41 39.74 -6.78
N THR A 23 -1.57 39.10 -6.66
CA THR A 23 -1.68 37.67 -6.96
C THR A 23 -2.98 37.32 -7.67
N LEU A 24 -2.85 36.50 -8.71
CA LEU A 24 -3.95 35.68 -9.21
C LEU A 24 -4.39 34.83 -8.01
N VAL A 25 -5.57 35.10 -7.45
CA VAL A 25 -6.30 34.10 -6.68
C VAL A 25 -6.62 33.01 -7.68
N HIS A 26 -5.67 32.08 -7.82
CA HIS A 26 -5.93 30.79 -8.38
C HIS A 26 -6.88 30.16 -7.37
N ALA A 27 -8.18 30.26 -7.66
CA ALA A 27 -9.11 29.25 -7.19
C ALA A 27 -8.57 27.94 -7.77
N SER A 28 -7.68 27.30 -7.00
CA SER A 28 -7.28 25.94 -7.23
C SER A 28 -8.59 25.17 -7.36
N PRO A 29 -8.80 24.39 -8.43
CA PRO A 29 -9.94 23.49 -8.43
C PRO A 29 -9.80 22.67 -7.15
N GLU A 30 -10.84 22.76 -6.33
CA GLU A 30 -11.08 21.86 -5.22
C GLU A 30 -10.86 20.47 -5.81
N LYS A 31 -9.76 19.84 -5.41
CA LYS A 31 -9.43 18.49 -5.85
C LYS A 31 -10.55 17.64 -5.28
N ASP A 32 -11.54 17.38 -6.12
CA ASP A 32 -12.49 16.29 -5.94
C ASP A 32 -11.65 15.02 -5.91
N HIS A 33 -11.17 14.69 -4.70
CA HIS A 33 -10.47 13.46 -4.41
C HIS A 33 -11.51 12.35 -4.46
N LYS A 34 -11.95 12.04 -5.69
CA LYS A 34 -12.48 10.72 -6.02
C LYS A 34 -11.35 9.76 -5.74
N HIS A 35 -11.34 9.21 -4.54
CA HIS A 35 -10.47 8.11 -4.12
C HIS A 35 -10.86 6.88 -4.94
N GLY A 36 -10.43 6.85 -6.20
CA GLY A 36 -10.53 5.70 -7.07
C GLY A 36 -9.75 4.55 -6.45
N HIS A 37 -10.29 3.34 -6.54
CA HIS A 37 -9.74 2.11 -5.98
C HIS A 37 -8.37 1.72 -6.59
N HIS A 38 -7.31 2.50 -6.39
CA HIS A 38 -6.03 2.38 -7.10
C HIS A 38 -4.98 1.43 -6.46
N HIS A 39 -5.37 0.51 -5.59
CA HIS A 39 -4.43 -0.41 -4.95
C HIS A 39 -4.44 -1.84 -5.48
N ARG A 40 -5.14 -2.14 -6.57
CA ARG A 40 -5.05 -3.45 -7.23
C ARG A 40 -4.00 -3.44 -8.33
N LEU A 41 -3.03 -4.34 -8.23
CA LEU A 41 -2.04 -4.59 -9.30
C LEU A 41 -2.70 -5.15 -10.57
N ILE A 42 -3.80 -5.89 -10.40
CA ILE A 42 -4.58 -6.53 -11.45
C ILE A 42 -6.04 -6.65 -10.99
N GLU A 43 -6.99 -6.57 -11.92
CA GLU A 43 -8.40 -6.81 -11.65
C GLU A 43 -8.66 -8.26 -11.18
N ARG A 44 -9.69 -8.46 -10.34
CA ARG A 44 -9.98 -9.79 -9.77
C ARG A 44 -10.33 -10.79 -10.85
N GLU A 45 -11.20 -10.42 -11.78
CA GLU A 45 -11.63 -11.29 -12.87
C GLU A 45 -10.43 -11.77 -13.70
N LYS A 46 -9.55 -10.83 -14.09
CA LYS A 46 -8.32 -11.16 -14.81
C LYS A 46 -7.37 -12.06 -14.01
N ALA A 47 -7.27 -11.86 -12.69
CA ALA A 47 -6.47 -12.73 -11.84
C ALA A 47 -7.05 -14.15 -11.75
N GLU A 48 -8.37 -14.30 -11.72
CA GLU A 48 -9.04 -15.61 -11.73
C GLU A 48 -8.87 -16.31 -13.07
N GLN A 49 -9.02 -15.61 -14.19
CA GLN A 49 -8.74 -16.16 -15.53
C GLN A 49 -7.30 -16.68 -15.65
N LEU A 50 -6.31 -15.94 -15.14
CA LEU A 50 -4.92 -16.40 -15.15
C LEU A 50 -4.70 -17.64 -14.26
N LYS A 51 -5.43 -17.75 -13.14
CA LYS A 51 -5.38 -18.96 -12.30
C LYS A 51 -5.97 -20.16 -13.02
N GLU A 52 -7.09 -19.98 -13.73
CA GLU A 52 -7.71 -21.03 -14.56
C GLU A 52 -6.79 -21.49 -15.71
N GLN A 53 -5.96 -20.58 -16.23
CA GLN A 53 -4.90 -20.89 -17.20
C GLN A 53 -3.68 -21.61 -16.58
N GLY A 54 -3.70 -21.90 -15.27
CA GLY A 54 -2.65 -22.66 -14.59
C GLY A 54 -1.55 -21.83 -13.94
N TYR A 55 -1.63 -20.50 -13.99
CA TYR A 55 -0.64 -19.64 -13.32
C TYR A 55 -0.85 -19.61 -11.80
N SER A 56 0.23 -19.76 -11.06
CA SER A 56 0.20 -19.60 -9.60
C SER A 56 -0.03 -18.15 -9.19
N LYS A 57 -0.54 -17.92 -7.97
CA LYS A 57 -0.69 -16.56 -7.40
C LYS A 57 0.63 -15.77 -7.43
N GLN A 58 1.76 -16.45 -7.26
CA GLN A 58 3.10 -15.84 -7.27
C GLN A 58 3.53 -15.43 -8.67
N GLU A 59 3.23 -16.24 -9.68
CA GLU A 59 3.50 -15.89 -11.08
C GLU A 59 2.62 -14.73 -11.53
N ILE A 60 1.34 -14.74 -11.15
CA ILE A 60 0.41 -13.63 -11.42
C ILE A 60 0.89 -12.35 -10.73
N PHE A 61 1.34 -12.44 -9.47
CA PHE A 61 1.91 -11.30 -8.74
C PHE A 61 3.14 -10.72 -9.44
N MET A 62 4.11 -11.57 -9.80
CA MET A 62 5.32 -11.13 -10.49
C MET A 62 4.99 -10.50 -11.85
N ALA A 63 4.16 -11.18 -12.64
CA ALA A 63 3.78 -10.71 -13.95
C ALA A 63 3.03 -9.37 -13.88
N ALA A 64 2.12 -9.18 -12.92
CA ALA A 64 1.38 -7.94 -12.76
C ALA A 64 2.30 -6.77 -12.37
N ILE A 65 3.27 -6.98 -11.49
CA ILE A 65 4.24 -5.93 -11.12
C ILE A 65 5.12 -5.58 -12.31
N LEU A 66 5.72 -6.58 -12.97
CA LEU A 66 6.61 -6.35 -14.10
C LEU A 66 5.88 -5.74 -15.30
N SER A 67 4.64 -6.16 -15.56
CA SER A 67 3.73 -5.56 -16.55
C SER A 67 3.53 -4.08 -16.29
N LYS A 68 3.18 -3.70 -15.06
CA LYS A 68 2.99 -2.30 -14.67
C LYS A 68 4.28 -1.49 -14.77
N LYS A 69 5.44 -2.07 -14.44
CA LYS A 69 6.73 -1.39 -14.44
C LYS A 69 7.32 -1.22 -15.84
N ALA A 70 7.12 -2.20 -16.71
CA ALA A 70 7.60 -2.17 -18.09
C ALA A 70 6.58 -1.54 -19.06
N ASP A 71 5.41 -1.12 -18.56
CA ASP A 71 4.27 -0.68 -19.36
C ASP A 71 3.92 -1.67 -20.50
N LYS A 72 3.78 -2.95 -20.14
CA LYS A 72 3.51 -4.05 -21.07
C LYS A 72 2.25 -4.83 -20.69
N ASN A 73 1.68 -5.54 -21.65
CA ASN A 73 0.61 -6.48 -21.36
C ASN A 73 1.13 -7.62 -20.45
N ILE A 74 0.33 -8.01 -19.45
CA ILE A 74 0.69 -9.11 -18.56
C ILE A 74 0.87 -10.45 -19.28
N HIS A 75 0.14 -10.69 -20.39
CA HIS A 75 0.33 -11.90 -21.20
C HIS A 75 1.70 -11.92 -21.87
N ASP A 76 2.17 -10.78 -22.41
CA ASP A 76 3.52 -10.68 -22.98
C ASP A 76 4.61 -10.99 -21.92
N VAL A 77 4.40 -10.52 -20.68
CA VAL A 77 5.31 -10.80 -19.56
C VAL A 77 5.30 -12.28 -19.20
N LEU A 78 4.12 -12.91 -19.15
CA LEU A 78 3.98 -14.34 -18.86
C LEU A 78 4.58 -15.20 -19.98
N ASP A 79 4.40 -14.82 -21.24
CA ASP A 79 5.02 -15.49 -22.39
C ASP A 79 6.54 -15.41 -22.35
N LEU A 80 7.07 -14.24 -21.96
CA LEU A 80 8.50 -14.03 -21.78
C LEU A 80 9.05 -14.87 -20.62
N TYR A 81 8.32 -14.91 -19.50
CA TYR A 81 8.64 -15.80 -18.39
C TYR A 81 8.60 -17.27 -18.79
N ASN A 82 7.62 -17.69 -19.60
CA ASN A 82 7.52 -19.05 -20.08
C ASN A 82 8.69 -19.46 -20.98
N LYS A 83 9.25 -18.53 -21.76
CA LYS A 83 10.45 -18.75 -22.58
C LYS A 83 11.73 -18.79 -21.75
N THR A 84 11.86 -17.90 -20.76
CA THR A 84 13.10 -17.75 -19.98
C THR A 84 13.17 -18.68 -18.77
N LYS A 85 12.01 -19.10 -18.24
CA LYS A 85 11.82 -19.79 -16.96
C LYS A 85 12.58 -19.13 -15.79
N SER A 86 12.77 -17.81 -15.87
CA SER A 86 13.48 -17.02 -14.86
C SER A 86 12.94 -15.60 -14.82
N TRP A 87 12.45 -15.19 -13.65
CA TRP A 87 11.97 -13.83 -13.42
C TRP A 87 13.07 -12.78 -13.57
N GLU A 88 14.31 -13.12 -13.22
CA GLU A 88 15.45 -12.22 -13.39
C GLU A 88 15.75 -11.97 -14.86
N LYS A 89 15.82 -13.04 -15.67
CA LYS A 89 16.00 -12.92 -17.12
C LYS A 89 14.83 -12.20 -17.78
N THR A 90 13.60 -12.49 -17.33
CA THR A 90 12.39 -11.79 -17.79
C THR A 90 12.50 -10.29 -17.50
N ALA A 91 12.86 -9.90 -16.28
CA ALA A 91 13.03 -8.50 -15.89
C ALA A 91 14.13 -7.80 -16.69
N GLN A 92 15.28 -8.46 -16.91
CA GLN A 92 16.37 -7.94 -17.75
C GLN A 92 15.89 -7.68 -19.19
N GLN A 93 15.17 -8.62 -19.81
CA GLN A 93 14.64 -8.47 -21.17
C GLN A 93 13.55 -7.41 -21.28
N LEU A 94 12.85 -7.12 -20.17
CA LEU A 94 11.89 -6.02 -20.06
C LEU A 94 12.55 -4.67 -19.80
N GLY A 95 13.88 -4.61 -19.61
CA GLY A 95 14.60 -3.38 -19.29
C GLY A 95 14.32 -2.85 -17.88
N ILE A 96 13.90 -3.72 -16.95
CA ILE A 96 13.68 -3.35 -15.56
C ILE A 96 15.03 -3.14 -14.87
N ASP A 97 15.15 -2.08 -14.08
CA ASP A 97 16.32 -1.86 -13.24
C ASP A 97 16.55 -3.03 -12.26
N MET A 98 17.79 -3.47 -12.09
CA MET A 98 18.10 -4.67 -11.31
C MET A 98 18.00 -4.45 -9.80
N GLU A 99 18.15 -3.23 -9.30
CA GLU A 99 17.87 -2.95 -7.89
C GLU A 99 16.37 -2.99 -7.62
N GLU A 100 15.55 -2.43 -8.53
CA GLU A 100 14.10 -2.54 -8.48
C GLU A 100 13.64 -4.00 -8.56
N PHE A 101 14.21 -4.79 -9.48
CA PHE A 101 13.92 -6.22 -9.55
C PHE A 101 14.25 -6.95 -8.25
N LYS A 102 15.42 -6.68 -7.63
CA LYS A 102 15.79 -7.27 -6.34
C LYS A 102 14.78 -6.92 -5.25
N ARG A 103 14.25 -5.69 -5.23
CA ARG A 103 13.18 -5.29 -4.29
C ARG A 103 11.90 -6.09 -4.53
N ILE A 104 11.48 -6.24 -5.79
CA ILE A 104 10.30 -7.03 -6.17
C ILE A 104 10.47 -8.50 -5.79
N ASP A 105 11.63 -9.08 -6.11
CA ASP A 105 11.94 -10.47 -5.79
C ASP A 105 12.03 -10.71 -4.28
N ALA A 106 12.56 -9.75 -3.50
CA ALA A 106 12.54 -9.81 -2.04
C ALA A 106 11.11 -9.83 -1.48
N MET A 107 10.17 -9.09 -2.08
CA MET A 107 8.76 -9.14 -1.69
C MET A 107 8.16 -10.52 -1.98
N ARG A 108 8.40 -11.08 -3.17
CA ARG A 108 7.96 -12.44 -3.53
C ARG A 108 8.52 -13.49 -2.57
N LYS A 109 9.83 -13.47 -2.33
CA LYS A 109 10.52 -14.41 -1.44
C LYS A 109 9.98 -14.33 -0.01
N TRP A 110 9.69 -13.12 0.47
CA TRP A 110 9.06 -12.92 1.77
C TRP A 110 7.66 -13.52 1.82
N GLU A 111 6.84 -13.32 0.79
CA GLU A 111 5.48 -13.89 0.74
C GLU A 111 5.51 -15.43 0.73
N THR A 112 6.44 -16.03 -0.02
CA THR A 112 6.67 -17.49 0.02
C THR A 112 7.12 -17.95 1.40
N PHE A 113 8.04 -17.23 2.03
CA PHE A 113 8.53 -17.56 3.36
C PHE A 113 7.40 -17.54 4.39
N VAL A 114 6.57 -16.49 4.41
CA VAL A 114 5.42 -16.39 5.32
C VAL A 114 4.43 -17.52 5.09
N LYS A 115 4.12 -17.85 3.83
CA LYS A 115 3.22 -18.96 3.49
C LYS A 115 3.75 -20.30 4.02
N ASN A 116 5.06 -20.54 3.94
CA ASN A 116 5.65 -21.81 4.32
C ASN A 116 5.91 -21.94 5.84
N ASN A 117 5.86 -20.84 6.59
CA ASN A 117 6.11 -20.79 8.03
C ASN A 117 4.96 -20.03 8.72
N GLU A 118 3.73 -20.26 8.27
CA GLU A 118 2.58 -19.41 8.60
C GLU A 118 2.32 -19.38 10.11
N LYS A 119 2.38 -20.55 10.77
CA LYS A 119 2.12 -20.68 12.21
C LYS A 119 3.19 -19.98 13.05
N GLU A 120 4.44 -20.14 12.68
CA GLU A 120 5.56 -19.59 13.42
C GLU A 120 5.64 -18.07 13.22
N VAL A 121 5.31 -17.58 12.03
CA VAL A 121 5.18 -16.14 11.77
C VAL A 121 3.99 -15.55 12.53
N GLN A 122 2.86 -16.27 12.64
CA GLN A 122 1.72 -15.84 13.46
C GLN A 122 2.09 -15.73 14.94
N LYS A 123 2.76 -16.75 15.49
CA LYS A 123 3.23 -16.73 16.89
C LYS A 123 4.18 -15.57 17.15
N TYR A 124 5.16 -15.38 16.26
CA TYR A 124 6.07 -14.23 16.38
C TYR A 124 5.32 -12.90 16.27
N LEU A 125 4.32 -12.80 15.39
CA LEU A 125 3.48 -11.61 15.27
C LEU A 125 2.70 -11.33 16.57
N ALA A 126 2.18 -12.37 17.23
CA ALA A 126 1.47 -12.24 18.50
C ALA A 126 2.39 -11.62 19.56
N GLU A 127 3.59 -12.18 19.74
CA GLU A 127 4.62 -11.65 20.65
C GLU A 127 5.00 -10.20 20.28
N TYR A 128 5.26 -9.94 19.00
CA TYR A 128 5.65 -8.62 18.49
C TYR A 128 4.55 -7.56 18.71
N ALA A 129 3.28 -7.93 18.61
CA ALA A 129 2.15 -7.04 18.80
C ALA A 129 1.65 -6.98 20.26
N ASN A 130 2.30 -7.69 21.18
CA ASN A 130 1.84 -7.88 22.56
C ASN A 130 0.38 -8.39 22.63
N LYS A 131 0.12 -9.48 21.89
CA LYS A 131 -1.16 -10.18 21.77
C LYS A 131 -1.01 -11.67 22.03
N THR A 132 -2.12 -12.35 22.27
CA THR A 132 -2.16 -13.82 22.27
C THR A 132 -2.36 -14.39 20.87
N ASP A 133 -2.00 -15.65 20.68
CA ASP A 133 -2.23 -16.38 19.43
C ASP A 133 -3.73 -16.36 19.06
N GLU A 134 -4.63 -16.49 20.05
CA GLU A 134 -6.08 -16.44 19.84
C GLU A 134 -6.58 -15.07 19.34
N GLU A 135 -5.97 -13.98 19.80
CA GLU A 135 -6.30 -12.64 19.33
C GLU A 135 -5.88 -12.44 17.87
N ILE A 136 -4.69 -12.92 17.49
CA ILE A 136 -4.23 -12.89 16.09
C ILE A 136 -5.11 -13.77 15.20
N ASP A 137 -5.44 -14.98 15.66
CA ASP A 137 -6.35 -15.90 14.98
C ASP A 137 -7.72 -15.27 14.71
N LYS A 138 -8.24 -14.51 15.68
CA LYS A 138 -9.51 -13.79 15.52
C LYS A 138 -9.44 -12.79 14.38
N TYR A 139 -8.35 -12.01 14.27
CA TYR A 139 -8.18 -11.10 13.13
C TYR A 139 -8.10 -11.82 11.79
N ILE A 140 -7.44 -12.98 11.74
CA ILE A 140 -7.37 -13.78 10.51
C ILE A 140 -8.75 -14.31 10.12
N LYS A 141 -9.53 -14.81 11.09
CA LYS A 141 -10.92 -15.27 10.92
C LYS A 141 -11.85 -14.13 10.48
N ASP A 142 -11.60 -12.92 10.96
CA ASP A 142 -12.29 -11.69 10.52
C ASP A 142 -11.89 -11.23 9.10
N GLY A 143 -11.02 -11.98 8.42
CA GLY A 143 -10.65 -11.76 7.02
C GLY A 143 -9.41 -10.91 6.81
N PHE A 144 -8.65 -10.57 7.87
CA PHE A 144 -7.39 -9.86 7.72
C PHE A 144 -6.27 -10.80 7.30
N HIS A 145 -5.61 -10.49 6.19
CA HIS A 145 -4.43 -11.25 5.76
C HIS A 145 -3.24 -11.03 6.69
N LEU A 146 -2.49 -12.09 6.98
CA LEU A 146 -1.30 -12.03 7.84
C LEU A 146 -0.30 -10.94 7.42
N ARG A 147 -0.08 -10.75 6.10
CA ARG A 147 0.76 -9.67 5.57
C ARG A 147 0.28 -8.28 5.97
N PHE A 148 -1.04 -8.06 6.01
CA PHE A 148 -1.61 -6.80 6.49
C PHE A 148 -1.38 -6.65 7.99
N LEU A 149 -1.62 -7.69 8.79
CA LEU A 149 -1.44 -7.65 10.24
C LEU A 149 0.01 -7.36 10.64
N ILE A 150 1.00 -7.90 9.93
CA ILE A 150 2.42 -7.57 10.12
C ILE A 150 2.67 -6.07 9.87
N GLY A 151 2.11 -5.52 8.80
CA GLY A 151 2.21 -4.08 8.51
C GLY A 151 1.49 -3.22 9.54
N ALA A 152 0.32 -3.65 10.00
CA ALA A 152 -0.46 -2.95 11.01
C ALA A 152 0.25 -2.95 12.36
N ALA A 153 0.88 -4.07 12.76
CA ALA A 153 1.66 -4.16 13.98
C ALA A 153 2.92 -3.27 13.93
N ALA A 154 3.59 -3.18 12.77
CA ALA A 154 4.72 -2.28 12.60
C ALA A 154 4.28 -0.80 12.77
N LEU A 155 3.15 -0.41 12.19
CA LEU A 155 2.58 0.94 12.40
C LEU A 155 2.19 1.18 13.86
N ALA A 156 1.56 0.19 14.51
CA ALA A 156 1.18 0.25 15.92
C ALA A 156 2.40 0.52 16.81
N LYS A 157 3.49 -0.21 16.57
CA LYS A 157 4.75 -0.04 17.30
C LYS A 157 5.38 1.34 17.05
N LEU A 158 5.45 1.79 15.80
CA LEU A 158 6.05 3.08 15.45
C LEU A 158 5.25 4.28 15.97
N SER A 159 3.92 4.15 16.05
CA SER A 159 3.02 5.22 16.52
C SER A 159 2.68 5.13 18.01
N GLU A 160 3.19 4.12 18.72
CA GLU A 160 2.84 3.80 20.11
C GLU A 160 1.33 3.62 20.33
N LYS A 161 0.62 3.14 19.31
CA LYS A 161 -0.84 2.90 19.33
C LYS A 161 -1.16 1.42 19.41
N PRO A 162 -2.34 1.05 19.95
CA PRO A 162 -2.77 -0.35 19.95
C PRO A 162 -3.04 -0.84 18.52
N LEU A 163 -2.73 -2.12 18.26
CA LEU A 163 -2.98 -2.77 16.98
C LEU A 163 -4.45 -2.64 16.54
N GLU A 164 -5.38 -2.71 17.50
CA GLU A 164 -6.81 -2.52 17.30
C GLU A 164 -7.15 -1.21 16.58
N GLU A 165 -6.45 -0.12 16.92
CA GLU A 165 -6.67 1.20 16.33
C GLU A 165 -6.25 1.20 14.85
N ILE A 166 -5.13 0.57 14.53
CA ILE A 166 -4.65 0.43 13.15
C ILE A 166 -5.62 -0.42 12.31
N ILE A 167 -6.15 -1.49 12.91
CA ILE A 167 -7.16 -2.34 12.29
C ILE A 167 -8.47 -1.58 12.08
N ALA A 168 -8.87 -0.70 13.01
CA ALA A 168 -10.07 0.13 12.87
C ALA A 168 -9.99 1.04 11.64
N TYR A 169 -8.84 1.66 11.36
CA TYR A 169 -8.67 2.46 10.14
C TYR A 169 -8.93 1.67 8.85
N LYS A 170 -8.53 0.38 8.81
CA LYS A 170 -8.81 -0.48 7.67
C LYS A 170 -10.30 -0.76 7.50
N LYS A 171 -11.05 -0.89 8.61
CA LYS A 171 -12.51 -1.08 8.61
C LYS A 171 -13.24 0.18 8.12
N GLU A 172 -12.68 1.36 8.40
CA GLU A 172 -13.14 2.65 7.86
C GLU A 172 -12.81 2.86 6.37
N LYS A 173 -12.28 1.86 5.68
CA LYS A 173 -11.85 1.90 4.27
C LYS A 173 -10.74 2.93 3.98
N LYS A 174 -10.02 3.41 5.01
CA LYS A 174 -8.82 4.22 4.81
C LYS A 174 -7.74 3.42 4.10
N SER A 175 -7.03 4.08 3.20
CA SER A 175 -5.86 3.49 2.57
C SER A 175 -4.73 3.35 3.60
N PHE A 176 -3.83 2.40 3.37
CA PHE A 176 -2.68 2.22 4.25
C PHE A 176 -1.74 3.44 4.23
N HIS A 177 -1.78 4.22 3.14
CA HIS A 177 -1.08 5.49 3.03
C HIS A 177 -1.74 6.58 3.89
N ASP A 178 -3.08 6.68 3.89
CA ASP A 178 -3.82 7.65 4.71
C ASP A 178 -3.56 7.39 6.21
N VAL A 179 -3.45 6.12 6.59
CA VAL A 179 -3.08 5.73 7.96
C VAL A 179 -1.68 6.21 8.30
N MET A 180 -0.70 5.98 7.43
CA MET A 180 0.66 6.48 7.65
C MET A 180 0.71 8.01 7.79
N GLU A 181 -0.01 8.74 6.94
CA GLU A 181 -0.12 10.21 7.03
C GLU A 181 -0.77 10.65 8.34
N THR A 182 -1.83 9.97 8.78
CA THR A 182 -2.51 10.26 10.06
C THR A 182 -1.58 10.06 11.27
N LEU A 183 -0.66 9.10 11.16
CA LEU A 183 0.26 8.73 12.23
C LEU A 183 1.60 9.46 12.15
N ASP A 184 1.79 10.32 11.16
CA ASP A 184 3.07 10.99 10.87
C ASP A 184 4.25 10.00 10.70
N ILE A 185 3.98 8.85 10.07
CA ILE A 185 4.97 7.80 9.80
C ILE A 185 5.38 7.84 8.34
N SER A 186 6.69 8.00 8.09
CA SER A 186 7.25 7.93 6.75
C SER A 186 7.27 6.49 6.20
N LYS A 187 7.35 6.39 4.87
CA LYS A 187 7.49 5.08 4.19
C LYS A 187 8.80 4.40 4.56
N GLU A 188 9.84 5.18 4.77
CA GLU A 188 11.18 4.73 5.11
C GLU A 188 11.21 4.10 6.50
N GLU A 189 10.61 4.75 7.51
CA GLU A 189 10.47 4.20 8.86
C GLU A 189 9.72 2.89 8.87
N LEU A 190 8.56 2.84 8.20
CA LEU A 190 7.79 1.61 8.09
C LEU A 190 8.58 0.50 7.38
N GLN A 191 9.31 0.84 6.31
CA GLN A 191 10.14 -0.13 5.60
C GLN A 191 11.24 -0.68 6.50
N GLN A 192 11.93 0.17 7.27
CA GLN A 192 12.98 -0.25 8.20
C GLN A 192 12.42 -1.20 9.27
N GLU A 193 11.28 -0.84 9.88
CA GLU A 193 10.64 -1.70 10.89
C GLU A 193 10.22 -3.06 10.29
N LEU A 194 9.67 -3.06 9.08
CA LEU A 194 9.35 -4.31 8.37
C LEU A 194 10.58 -5.14 8.01
N GLN A 195 11.73 -4.53 7.71
CA GLN A 195 12.97 -5.28 7.51
C GLN A 195 13.47 -5.89 8.81
N GLN A 196 13.35 -5.16 9.91
CA GLN A 196 13.72 -5.65 11.23
C GLN A 196 12.84 -6.84 11.64
N PHE A 197 11.51 -6.74 11.51
CA PHE A 197 10.59 -7.85 11.71
C PHE A 197 10.98 -9.10 10.91
N LYS A 198 11.25 -8.94 9.61
CA LYS A 198 11.65 -10.05 8.72
C LYS A 198 12.96 -10.71 9.16
N LYS A 199 13.91 -9.91 9.60
CA LYS A 199 15.22 -10.38 10.07
C LYS A 199 15.07 -11.20 11.35
N ASP A 200 14.27 -10.70 12.29
CA ASP A 200 14.11 -11.32 13.59
C ASP A 200 13.32 -12.63 13.49
N VAL A 201 12.20 -12.65 12.76
CA VAL A 201 11.47 -13.90 12.46
C VAL A 201 12.38 -14.99 11.89
N LYS A 202 13.21 -14.64 10.89
CA LYS A 202 14.13 -15.61 10.28
C LYS A 202 15.20 -16.10 11.24
N LYS A 203 15.64 -15.23 12.15
CA LYS A 203 16.62 -15.57 13.18
C LYS A 203 16.01 -16.53 14.19
N THR A 204 14.80 -16.24 14.69
CA THR A 204 14.07 -17.09 15.65
C THR A 204 13.90 -18.50 15.11
N LEU A 205 13.37 -18.65 13.88
CA LEU A 205 13.19 -19.97 13.26
C LEU A 205 14.50 -20.75 13.07
N LYS A 206 15.59 -20.07 12.73
CA LYS A 206 16.89 -20.70 12.58
C LYS A 206 17.46 -21.18 13.91
N GLN A 207 17.13 -20.51 15.02
CA GLN A 207 17.53 -20.91 16.36
C GLN A 207 16.73 -22.13 16.81
N GLU A 208 15.40 -22.10 16.67
CA GLU A 208 14.53 -23.25 17.01
C GLU A 208 14.92 -24.53 16.26
N SER A 209 15.31 -24.42 14.99
CA SER A 209 15.79 -25.57 14.19
C SER A 209 17.14 -26.16 14.64
N ARG A 210 17.92 -25.43 15.42
CA ARG A 210 19.23 -25.88 15.94
C ARG A 210 19.10 -26.52 17.32
N ASP A 211 18.07 -26.13 18.06
CA ASP A 211 17.83 -26.55 19.43
C ASP A 211 16.85 -27.75 19.52
N SER A 212 16.31 -28.19 18.37
CA SER A 212 15.43 -29.38 18.21
C SER A 212 16.20 -30.57 17.62
#